data_AF-A0A419AV27-F1
#
_entry.id   AF-A0A419AV27-F1
#
_cell.length_a   1.000
_cell.length_b   1.000
_cell.length_c   1.000
_cell.angle_alpha   90.00
_cell.angle_beta   90.00
_cell.angle_gamma   90.00
#
_symmetry.space_group_name_H-M   'P 1'
#
loop_
_entity.id
_entity.type
_entity.pdbx_description
1 polymer ?
#
loop_
_entity_poly.entity_id
_entity_poly.type
_entity_poly.pdbx_seq_one_letter_code
_entity_poly.pdbx_strand_id
1 'polypeptide(L)'
;MKITELDIVKKFSPAFYFHENEKYFPCSIEHLIEKGTLKNSDTTLIDIGKWEYSSNTISVVPFYLNGHPHLFGLNSENNSASINRINDDGHGWTEVGSGKWQSSYIRTAITTYELNGKTYIWALKDNDRAYISQINEDGNGWTDIGSWKWQSNYVAVISFYLNGHPYLFGLKRGNDRAYISRINDDGHGWTDIGSWKWQSNYIGTAITSYELNGKTYIWALKDNDRAY
;
A
#
# COMPACT_ATOMS: atom_id res chain seq x y z
N MET A 1 -10.28 26.46 17.53
CA MET A 1 -9.99 27.59 16.61
C MET A 1 -10.09 27.04 15.20
N LYS A 2 -10.93 27.63 14.33
CA LYS A 2 -11.11 27.14 12.96
C LYS A 2 -9.90 27.60 12.15
N ILE A 3 -9.12 26.65 11.64
CA ILE A 3 -7.99 26.94 10.74
C ILE A 3 -8.58 27.35 9.40
N THR A 4 -8.15 28.49 8.85
CA THR A 4 -8.61 28.96 7.54
C THR A 4 -7.77 28.38 6.41
N GLU A 5 -8.28 28.36 5.19
CA GLU A 5 -7.52 27.94 4.00
C GLU A 5 -6.23 28.76 3.83
N LEU A 6 -6.27 30.04 4.22
CA LEU A 6 -5.10 30.93 4.22
C LEU A 6 -4.01 30.47 5.21
N ASP A 7 -4.41 30.00 6.39
CA ASP A 7 -3.47 29.48 7.40
C ASP A 7 -2.76 28.20 6.90
N ILE A 8 -3.48 27.35 6.17
CA ILE A 8 -2.93 26.12 5.57
C ILE A 8 -1.92 26.46 4.48
N VAL A 9 -2.27 27.35 3.56
CA VAL A 9 -1.37 27.71 2.44
C VAL A 9 -0.12 28.45 2.95
N LYS A 10 -0.25 29.37 3.91
CA LYS A 10 0.90 30.04 4.57
C LYS A 10 1.86 29.03 5.21
N LYS A 11 1.35 27.93 5.76
CA LYS A 11 2.15 26.91 6.43
C LYS A 11 2.85 25.93 5.48
N PHE A 12 2.21 25.59 4.35
CA PHE A 12 2.64 24.46 3.52
C PHE A 12 3.05 24.83 2.09
N SER A 13 2.96 26.09 1.67
CA SER A 13 3.38 26.53 0.33
C SER A 13 4.50 27.56 0.38
N PRO A 14 5.78 27.15 0.54
CA PRO A 14 6.92 28.06 0.60
C PRO A 14 7.19 28.83 -0.71
N ALA A 15 6.47 28.50 -1.79
CA ALA A 15 6.56 29.19 -3.08
C ALA A 15 5.82 30.54 -3.12
N PHE A 16 4.96 30.84 -2.13
CA PHE A 16 4.20 32.09 -2.07
C PHE A 16 4.57 32.89 -0.83
N TYR A 17 4.96 34.14 -1.03
CA TYR A 17 5.18 35.10 0.04
C TYR A 17 3.89 35.86 0.33
N PHE A 18 3.43 35.81 1.58
CA PHE A 18 2.27 36.56 2.05
C PHE A 18 2.75 37.71 2.93
N HIS A 19 2.09 38.87 2.85
CA HIS A 19 2.33 39.94 3.81
C HIS A 19 1.85 39.53 5.22
N GLU A 20 2.50 40.06 6.26
CA GLU A 20 2.18 39.72 7.66
C GLU A 20 0.70 39.96 8.00
N ASN A 21 0.08 40.97 7.36
CA ASN A 21 -1.32 41.36 7.58
C ASN A 21 -2.28 40.91 6.45
N GLU A 22 -1.83 40.04 5.55
CA GLU A 22 -2.67 39.52 4.46
C GLU A 22 -3.85 38.71 5.03
N LYS A 23 -5.08 39.16 4.74
CA LYS A 23 -6.33 38.53 5.21
C LYS A 23 -7.05 37.72 4.14
N TYR A 24 -6.69 37.89 2.86
CA TYR A 24 -7.34 37.26 1.71
C TYR A 24 -6.28 36.83 0.70
N PHE A 25 -6.60 35.90 -0.18
CA PHE A 25 -5.71 35.56 -1.30
C PHE A 25 -5.83 36.64 -2.38
N PRO A 26 -4.74 36.96 -3.10
CA PRO A 26 -4.84 37.66 -4.37
C PRO A 26 -5.78 36.90 -5.32
N CYS A 27 -6.63 37.59 -6.07
CA CYS A 27 -7.67 36.95 -6.91
C CYS A 27 -7.13 35.91 -7.91
N SER A 28 -5.87 36.04 -8.35
CA SER A 28 -5.19 35.06 -9.20
C SER A 28 -4.89 33.75 -8.48
N ILE A 29 -4.61 33.78 -7.18
CA ILE A 29 -4.44 32.60 -6.32
C ILE A 29 -5.81 32.02 -5.95
N GLU A 30 -6.82 32.86 -5.69
CA GLU A 30 -8.19 32.41 -5.44
C GLU A 30 -8.70 31.55 -6.62
N HIS A 31 -8.45 31.97 -7.85
CA HIS A 31 -8.89 31.23 -9.04
C HIS A 31 -8.09 29.93 -9.28
N LEU A 32 -6.83 29.89 -8.85
CA LEU A 32 -5.97 28.69 -8.87
C LEU A 32 -6.39 27.67 -7.82
N ILE A 33 -6.81 28.14 -6.63
CA ILE A 33 -7.39 27.31 -5.57
C ILE A 33 -8.81 26.88 -5.95
N GLU A 34 -9.60 27.75 -6.59
CA GLU A 34 -10.97 27.47 -6.99
C GLU A 34 -11.12 26.23 -7.89
N LYS A 35 -10.07 25.92 -8.66
CA LYS A 35 -9.95 24.72 -9.51
C LYS A 35 -8.87 23.74 -9.03
N GLY A 36 -8.24 24.02 -7.90
CA GLY A 36 -7.14 23.24 -7.34
C GLY A 36 -7.61 22.24 -6.28
N THR A 37 -6.87 21.14 -6.12
CA THR A 37 -7.11 20.06 -5.14
C THR A 37 -7.21 20.55 -3.68
N LEU A 38 -6.73 21.76 -3.39
CA LEU A 38 -6.78 22.40 -2.07
C LEU A 38 -8.18 22.89 -1.65
N LYS A 39 -9.09 23.18 -2.59
CA LYS A 39 -10.48 23.56 -2.27
C LYS A 39 -11.38 22.36 -2.05
N ASN A 40 -10.88 21.14 -2.26
CA ASN A 40 -11.54 19.95 -1.73
C ASN A 40 -11.24 19.86 -0.23
N SER A 41 -11.66 20.90 0.50
CA SER A 41 -11.70 20.99 1.95
C SER A 41 -12.82 20.12 2.53
N ASP A 42 -13.52 19.35 1.69
CA ASP A 42 -14.03 18.01 2.00
C ASP A 42 -12.86 17.03 2.28
N THR A 43 -11.93 17.49 3.12
CA THR A 43 -11.03 16.68 3.96
C THR A 43 -11.81 16.02 5.10
N THR A 44 -13.13 15.87 4.95
CA THR A 44 -13.82 14.77 5.60
C THR A 44 -13.13 13.51 5.11
N LEU A 45 -12.28 12.94 5.97
CA LEU A 45 -12.05 11.50 5.94
C LEU A 45 -13.45 10.89 5.90
N ILE A 46 -13.87 10.46 4.71
CA ILE A 46 -15.12 9.73 4.56
C ILE A 46 -14.78 8.38 5.16
N ASP A 47 -15.27 8.13 6.37
CA ASP A 47 -15.34 6.78 6.89
C ASP A 47 -16.27 6.01 5.94
N ILE A 48 -15.65 5.27 5.02
CA ILE A 48 -16.35 4.50 3.99
C ILE A 48 -17.10 3.29 4.59
N GLY A 49 -16.97 3.08 5.89
CA GLY A 49 -17.60 2.02 6.65
C GLY A 49 -16.58 1.24 7.46
N LYS A 50 -17.07 0.61 8.53
CA LYS A 50 -16.28 -0.30 9.35
C LYS A 50 -16.28 -1.69 8.73
N TRP A 51 -15.12 -2.14 8.28
CA TRP A 51 -14.95 -3.54 7.90
C TRP A 51 -14.76 -4.41 9.15
N GLU A 52 -15.84 -5.00 9.63
CA GLU A 52 -15.78 -6.02 10.67
C GLU A 52 -15.46 -7.38 10.04
N TYR A 53 -14.18 -7.64 9.81
CA TYR A 53 -13.74 -9.02 9.67
C TYR A 53 -13.72 -9.71 11.02
N SER A 54 -13.85 -11.04 11.00
CA SER A 54 -13.53 -11.83 12.19
C SER A 54 -12.07 -11.58 12.59
N SER A 55 -11.73 -11.85 13.85
CA SER A 55 -10.36 -11.78 14.39
C SER A 55 -9.33 -12.61 13.61
N ASN A 56 -9.78 -13.38 12.62
CA ASN A 56 -9.03 -14.35 11.86
C ASN A 56 -8.69 -13.87 10.44
N THR A 57 -9.05 -12.63 10.08
CA THR A 57 -8.47 -11.98 8.89
C THR A 57 -7.02 -11.64 9.16
N ILE A 58 -6.16 -12.26 8.38
CA ILE A 58 -4.72 -12.12 8.51
C ILE A 58 -4.29 -10.83 7.85
N SER A 59 -4.64 -10.60 6.58
CA SER A 59 -4.11 -9.48 5.81
C SER A 59 -5.16 -8.91 4.88
N VAL A 60 -5.07 -7.60 4.68
CA VAL A 60 -5.87 -6.82 3.75
C VAL A 60 -4.91 -5.98 2.94
N VAL A 61 -4.92 -6.16 1.62
CA VAL A 61 -4.07 -5.39 0.71
C VAL A 61 -4.92 -4.74 -0.38
N PRO A 62 -4.75 -3.43 -0.62
CA PRO A 62 -5.49 -2.72 -1.66
C PRO A 62 -4.90 -2.98 -3.04
N PHE A 63 -5.73 -2.88 -4.07
CA PHE A 63 -5.28 -2.81 -5.46
C PHE A 63 -6.29 -2.06 -6.33
N TYR A 64 -5.89 -1.66 -7.52
CA TYR A 64 -6.79 -1.12 -8.53
C TYR A 64 -7.02 -2.17 -9.61
N LEU A 65 -8.27 -2.32 -10.02
CA LEU A 65 -8.66 -3.17 -11.14
C LEU A 65 -9.77 -2.46 -11.90
N ASN A 66 -9.60 -2.34 -13.22
CA ASN A 66 -10.57 -1.69 -14.13
C ASN A 66 -10.99 -0.28 -13.66
N GLY A 67 -10.05 0.49 -13.09
CA GLY A 67 -10.32 1.85 -12.61
C GLY A 67 -11.00 1.93 -11.24
N HIS A 68 -11.28 0.81 -10.58
CA HIS A 68 -11.92 0.79 -9.26
C HIS A 68 -10.99 0.27 -8.17
N PRO A 69 -11.03 0.83 -6.95
CA PRO A 69 -10.29 0.31 -5.82
C PRO A 69 -10.93 -1.00 -5.33
N HIS A 70 -10.07 -1.97 -5.02
CA HIS A 70 -10.43 -3.27 -4.49
C HIS A 70 -9.57 -3.60 -3.26
N LEU A 71 -10.06 -4.52 -2.44
CA LEU A 71 -9.36 -5.09 -1.30
C LEU A 71 -9.29 -6.60 -1.47
N PHE A 72 -8.08 -7.14 -1.42
CA PHE A 72 -7.86 -8.57 -1.24
C PHE A 72 -7.73 -8.85 0.26
N GLY A 73 -8.61 -9.70 0.79
CA GLY A 73 -8.61 -10.13 2.19
C GLY A 73 -8.32 -11.63 2.31
N LEU A 74 -7.45 -12.00 3.25
CA LEU A 74 -7.12 -13.39 3.56
C LEU A 74 -7.55 -13.76 4.99
N ASN A 75 -8.22 -14.90 5.14
CA ASN A 75 -8.67 -15.44 6.43
C ASN A 75 -7.94 -16.75 6.77
N SER A 76 -7.27 -16.80 7.93
CA SER A 76 -6.52 -17.99 8.40
C SER A 76 -7.40 -19.12 8.91
N GLU A 77 -8.57 -18.81 9.47
CA GLU A 77 -9.36 -19.80 10.19
C GLU A 77 -10.01 -20.78 9.22
N ASN A 78 -10.57 -20.27 8.13
CA ASN A 78 -11.30 -21.05 7.15
C ASN A 78 -10.54 -21.25 5.83
N ASN A 79 -9.30 -20.76 5.76
CA ASN A 79 -8.45 -20.79 4.56
C ASN A 79 -9.18 -20.23 3.33
N SER A 80 -9.83 -19.08 3.48
CA SER A 80 -10.49 -18.38 2.37
C SER A 80 -9.84 -17.05 2.08
N ALA A 81 -9.86 -16.65 0.83
CA ALA A 81 -9.63 -15.28 0.42
C ALA A 81 -10.85 -14.71 -0.30
N SER A 82 -10.95 -13.39 -0.29
CA SER A 82 -12.03 -12.63 -0.93
C SER A 82 -11.46 -11.40 -1.61
N ILE A 83 -12.08 -11.00 -2.70
CA ILE A 83 -11.85 -9.77 -3.43
C ILE A 83 -13.11 -8.92 -3.30
N ASN A 84 -12.93 -7.73 -2.75
CA ASN A 84 -14.02 -6.80 -2.48
C ASN A 84 -13.79 -5.52 -3.28
N ARG A 85 -14.74 -5.16 -4.14
CA ARG A 85 -14.73 -3.89 -4.87
C ARG A 85 -15.33 -2.81 -3.96
N ILE A 86 -14.64 -1.69 -3.79
CA ILE A 86 -15.22 -0.50 -3.15
C ILE A 86 -16.30 0.08 -4.06
N ASN A 87 -17.45 0.42 -3.48
CA ASN A 87 -18.57 0.96 -4.25
C ASN A 87 -18.23 2.34 -4.81
N ASP A 88 -18.86 2.72 -5.93
CA ASP A 88 -18.51 3.95 -6.68
C ASP A 88 -18.89 5.23 -5.94
N ASP A 89 -19.84 5.15 -5.01
CA ASP A 89 -20.20 6.22 -4.08
C ASP A 89 -19.20 6.37 -2.92
N GLY A 90 -18.18 5.51 -2.86
CA GLY A 90 -17.20 5.46 -1.79
C GLY A 90 -17.76 4.89 -0.49
N HIS A 91 -18.95 4.27 -0.48
CA HIS A 91 -19.56 3.73 0.73
C HIS A 91 -19.71 2.21 0.66
N GLY A 92 -19.01 1.52 1.56
CA GLY A 92 -19.00 0.06 1.62
C GLY A 92 -18.28 -0.60 0.45
N TRP A 93 -18.55 -1.89 0.28
CA TRP A 93 -17.93 -2.72 -0.74
C TRP A 93 -18.86 -3.87 -1.13
N THR A 94 -18.55 -4.48 -2.27
CA THR A 94 -19.21 -5.68 -2.79
C THR A 94 -18.17 -6.78 -2.96
N GLU A 95 -18.39 -7.96 -2.37
CA GLU A 95 -17.57 -9.13 -2.70
C GLU A 95 -17.83 -9.52 -4.15
N VAL A 96 -16.78 -9.49 -4.97
CA VAL A 96 -16.84 -9.82 -6.40
C VAL A 96 -16.15 -11.15 -6.72
N GLY A 97 -15.32 -11.65 -5.80
CA GLY A 97 -14.65 -12.93 -5.92
C GLY A 97 -14.31 -13.51 -4.55
N SER A 98 -14.37 -14.82 -4.43
CA SER A 98 -13.90 -15.53 -3.25
C SER A 98 -13.50 -16.96 -3.58
N GLY A 99 -12.71 -17.55 -2.70
CA GLY A 99 -12.17 -18.88 -2.95
C GLY A 99 -11.35 -19.41 -1.79
N LYS A 100 -10.96 -20.67 -1.88
CA LYS A 100 -9.99 -21.24 -0.96
C LYS A 100 -8.60 -20.69 -1.26
N TRP A 101 -7.92 -20.27 -0.21
CA TRP A 101 -6.54 -19.82 -0.26
C TRP A 101 -5.76 -20.59 0.79
N GLN A 102 -4.57 -21.08 0.43
CA GLN A 102 -3.80 -21.95 1.32
C GLN A 102 -3.46 -21.27 2.66
N SER A 103 -3.16 -22.05 3.69
CA SER A 103 -2.82 -21.52 5.02
C SER A 103 -1.36 -21.06 5.12
N SER A 104 -1.01 -20.54 6.30
CA SER A 104 0.37 -20.33 6.76
C SER A 104 1.14 -19.21 6.05
N TYR A 105 0.41 -18.22 5.51
CA TYR A 105 1.00 -17.00 4.99
C TYR A 105 1.36 -16.01 6.13
N ILE A 106 2.49 -15.35 5.97
CA ILE A 106 2.96 -14.30 6.88
C ILE A 106 2.16 -13.04 6.59
N ARG A 107 1.38 -12.61 7.59
CA ARG A 107 0.48 -11.45 7.53
C ARG A 107 1.04 -10.23 6.82
N THR A 108 2.24 -9.84 7.21
CA THR A 108 2.91 -8.60 6.78
C THR A 108 3.74 -8.78 5.51
N ALA A 109 3.68 -9.96 4.90
CA ALA A 109 4.42 -10.30 3.68
C ALA A 109 3.45 -10.80 2.59
N ILE A 110 2.36 -10.05 2.43
CA ILE A 110 1.39 -10.16 1.35
C ILE A 110 1.29 -8.76 0.75
N THR A 111 1.38 -8.63 -0.56
CA THR A 111 1.30 -7.35 -1.27
C THR A 111 0.77 -7.55 -2.68
N THR A 112 0.23 -6.50 -3.28
CA THR A 112 -0.26 -6.49 -4.66
C THR A 112 0.66 -5.68 -5.56
N TYR A 113 0.72 -5.99 -6.84
CA TYR A 113 1.42 -5.17 -7.82
C TYR A 113 0.81 -5.34 -9.20
N GLU A 114 1.09 -4.39 -10.08
CA GLU A 114 0.70 -4.42 -11.48
C GLU A 114 1.93 -4.69 -12.34
N LEU A 115 1.78 -5.55 -13.33
CA LEU A 115 2.78 -5.81 -14.36
C LEU A 115 2.06 -5.99 -15.69
N ASN A 116 2.45 -5.21 -16.70
CA ASN A 116 1.88 -5.28 -18.05
C ASN A 116 0.33 -5.16 -18.06
N GLY A 117 -0.23 -4.26 -17.24
CA GLY A 117 -1.68 -4.03 -17.14
C GLY A 117 -2.46 -5.12 -16.38
N LYS A 118 -1.77 -6.09 -15.77
CA LYS A 118 -2.38 -7.16 -14.98
C LYS A 118 -2.02 -7.01 -13.52
N THR A 119 -2.99 -7.27 -12.65
CA THR A 119 -2.79 -7.25 -11.19
C THR A 119 -2.37 -8.62 -10.68
N TYR A 120 -1.38 -8.63 -9.78
CA TYR A 120 -0.83 -9.81 -9.15
C TYR A 120 -0.80 -9.64 -7.63
N ILE A 121 -0.83 -10.77 -6.94
CA ILE A 121 -0.57 -10.91 -5.51
C ILE A 121 0.76 -11.62 -5.36
N TRP A 122 1.64 -11.05 -4.53
CA TRP A 122 2.80 -11.76 -3.99
C TRP A 122 2.53 -12.10 -2.52
N ALA A 123 2.81 -13.34 -2.11
CA ALA A 123 2.57 -13.78 -0.74
C ALA A 123 3.64 -14.76 -0.24
N LEU A 124 4.17 -14.53 0.96
CA LEU A 124 5.17 -15.38 1.61
C LEU A 124 4.55 -16.30 2.65
N LYS A 125 4.92 -17.57 2.64
CA LYS A 125 4.62 -18.53 3.71
C LYS A 125 5.74 -18.65 4.73
N ASP A 126 5.39 -19.18 5.89
CA ASP A 126 6.32 -19.53 6.97
C ASP A 126 7.30 -20.68 6.63
N ASN A 127 7.13 -21.32 5.47
CA ASN A 127 7.94 -22.43 4.98
C ASN A 127 8.96 -22.06 3.89
N ASP A 128 9.40 -20.80 3.85
CA ASP A 128 10.40 -20.31 2.88
C ASP A 128 9.95 -20.38 1.41
N ARG A 129 8.63 -20.29 1.15
CA ARG A 129 8.09 -20.21 -0.20
C ARG A 129 7.26 -18.97 -0.41
N ALA A 130 7.61 -18.21 -1.44
CA ALA A 130 6.79 -17.11 -1.94
C ALA A 130 6.01 -17.55 -3.17
N TYR A 131 4.79 -17.05 -3.27
CA TYR A 131 3.83 -17.36 -4.32
C TYR A 131 3.49 -16.10 -5.09
N ILE A 132 3.27 -16.25 -6.38
CA ILE A 132 2.69 -15.22 -7.24
C ILE A 132 1.40 -15.77 -7.80
N SER A 133 0.32 -15.01 -7.65
CA SER A 133 -0.99 -15.31 -8.24
C SER A 133 -1.47 -14.08 -9.01
N GLN A 134 -2.01 -14.28 -10.20
CA GLN A 134 -2.62 -13.20 -10.97
C GLN A 134 -4.09 -13.07 -10.61
N ILE A 135 -4.58 -11.85 -10.37
CA ILE A 135 -6.01 -11.59 -10.27
C ILE A 135 -6.64 -11.70 -11.66
N ASN A 136 -7.81 -12.35 -11.74
CA ASN A 136 -8.57 -12.45 -12.98
C ASN A 136 -9.04 -11.05 -13.42
N GLU A 137 -9.15 -10.81 -14.73
CA GLU A 137 -9.49 -9.47 -15.28
C GLU A 137 -10.86 -8.97 -14.83
N ASP A 138 -11.79 -9.88 -14.52
CA ASP A 138 -13.12 -9.59 -13.99
C ASP A 138 -13.16 -9.48 -12.46
N GLY A 139 -12.03 -9.72 -11.77
CA GLY A 139 -11.90 -9.63 -10.32
C GLY A 139 -12.55 -10.79 -9.55
N ASN A 140 -13.07 -11.82 -10.23
CA ASN A 140 -13.83 -12.89 -9.58
C ASN A 140 -12.97 -13.95 -8.86
N GLY A 141 -11.66 -13.79 -8.91
CA GLY A 141 -10.72 -14.75 -8.35
C GLY A 141 -9.30 -14.50 -8.82
N TRP A 142 -8.50 -15.56 -8.78
CA TRP A 142 -7.08 -15.52 -9.09
C TRP A 142 -6.62 -16.85 -9.67
N THR A 143 -5.47 -16.82 -10.33
CA THR A 143 -4.77 -17.99 -10.86
C THR A 143 -3.33 -18.00 -10.34
N ASP A 144 -2.90 -19.11 -9.74
CA ASP A 144 -1.53 -19.27 -9.27
C ASP A 144 -0.56 -19.38 -10.45
N ILE A 145 0.42 -18.48 -10.48
CA ILE A 145 1.47 -18.45 -11.51
C ILE A 145 2.61 -19.39 -11.13
N GLY A 146 2.94 -19.43 -9.84
CA GLY A 146 3.98 -20.31 -9.35
C GLY A 146 4.40 -20.03 -7.92
N SER A 147 5.38 -20.82 -7.46
CA SER A 147 6.02 -20.60 -6.18
C SER A 147 7.51 -20.86 -6.26
N TRP A 148 8.27 -20.06 -5.53
CA TRP A 148 9.73 -20.12 -5.51
C TRP A 148 10.24 -20.06 -4.09
N LYS A 149 11.45 -20.59 -3.89
CA LYS A 149 12.13 -20.46 -2.61
C LYS A 149 12.39 -18.98 -2.34
N TRP A 150 12.05 -18.54 -1.14
CA TRP A 150 12.34 -17.20 -0.64
C TRP A 150 12.86 -17.33 0.80
N GLN A 151 13.60 -16.35 1.28
CA GLN A 151 14.15 -16.42 2.64
C GLN A 151 13.05 -16.17 3.69
N SER A 152 13.15 -16.76 4.88
CA SER A 152 12.25 -16.46 6.01
C SER A 152 12.66 -15.21 6.79
N ASN A 153 11.87 -14.95 7.83
CA ASN A 153 12.14 -13.99 8.90
C ASN A 153 12.04 -12.54 8.44
N TYR A 154 11.02 -12.24 7.64
CA TYR A 154 10.68 -10.87 7.27
C TYR A 154 9.72 -10.24 8.28
N VAL A 155 10.01 -9.00 8.67
CA VAL A 155 9.10 -8.11 9.41
C VAL A 155 7.94 -7.69 8.51
N ALA A 156 8.24 -7.32 7.27
CA ALA A 156 7.27 -7.07 6.23
C ALA A 156 7.89 -7.26 4.84
N VAL A 157 7.02 -7.50 3.86
CA VAL A 157 7.36 -7.39 2.44
C VAL A 157 6.27 -6.55 1.79
N ILE A 158 6.67 -5.48 1.10
CA ILE A 158 5.77 -4.60 0.35
C ILE A 158 6.24 -4.48 -1.09
N SER A 159 5.32 -4.18 -2.00
CA SER A 159 5.63 -3.80 -3.36
C SER A 159 5.85 -2.29 -3.48
N PHE A 160 6.64 -1.90 -4.47
CA PHE A 160 6.81 -0.51 -4.89
C PHE A 160 7.26 -0.48 -6.35
N TYR A 161 7.27 0.70 -6.97
CA TYR A 161 7.67 0.84 -8.38
C TYR A 161 8.94 1.67 -8.51
N LEU A 162 9.81 1.25 -9.44
CA LEU A 162 10.90 2.06 -9.94
C LEU A 162 10.93 1.96 -11.46
N ASN A 163 10.95 3.11 -12.13
CA ASN A 163 10.99 3.20 -13.60
C ASN A 163 9.90 2.35 -14.27
N GLY A 164 8.69 2.32 -13.71
CA GLY A 164 7.55 1.57 -14.25
C GLY A 164 7.58 0.06 -14.02
N HIS A 165 8.59 -0.48 -13.32
CA HIS A 165 8.64 -1.91 -12.98
C HIS A 165 8.32 -2.14 -11.50
N PRO A 166 7.63 -3.24 -11.15
CA PRO A 166 7.37 -3.61 -9.78
C PRO A 166 8.61 -4.23 -9.10
N TYR A 167 8.85 -3.82 -7.86
CA TYR A 167 9.89 -4.31 -6.97
C TYR A 167 9.26 -4.72 -5.65
N LEU A 168 9.97 -5.58 -4.92
CA LEU A 168 9.66 -6.00 -3.56
C LEU A 168 10.72 -5.42 -2.63
N PHE A 169 10.26 -4.77 -1.57
CA PHE A 169 11.09 -4.39 -0.44
C PHE A 169 10.80 -5.36 0.70
N GLY A 170 11.80 -6.13 1.12
CA GLY A 170 11.69 -7.04 2.25
C GLY A 170 12.58 -6.60 3.41
N LEU A 171 11.99 -6.29 4.56
CA LEU A 171 12.74 -6.00 5.79
C LEU A 171 12.85 -7.23 6.67
N LYS A 172 14.06 -7.65 7.04
CA LYS A 172 14.25 -8.80 7.92
C LYS A 172 14.20 -8.47 9.40
N ARG A 173 13.74 -9.46 10.18
CA ARG A 173 13.76 -9.48 11.64
C ARG A 173 15.14 -9.90 12.12
N GLY A 174 15.74 -9.11 13.01
CA GLY A 174 16.87 -9.51 13.85
C GLY A 174 18.27 -9.46 13.21
N ASN A 175 18.40 -9.13 11.92
CA ASN A 175 19.72 -9.00 11.27
C ASN A 175 19.96 -7.64 10.62
N ASP A 176 19.11 -6.65 10.90
CA ASP A 176 19.30 -5.26 10.50
C ASP A 176 19.56 -5.11 8.99
N ARG A 177 18.81 -5.87 8.18
CA ARG A 177 18.92 -5.84 6.71
C ARG A 177 17.58 -5.73 6.02
N ALA A 178 17.56 -4.88 5.00
CA ALA A 178 16.53 -4.84 3.99
C ALA A 178 17.05 -5.39 2.66
N TYR A 179 16.15 -5.95 1.87
CA TYR A 179 16.41 -6.55 0.56
C TYR A 179 15.49 -5.91 -0.46
N ILE A 180 16.02 -5.72 -1.67
CA ILE A 180 15.22 -5.29 -2.83
C ILE A 180 15.33 -6.37 -3.90
N SER A 181 14.19 -6.78 -4.42
CA SER A 181 14.09 -7.70 -5.56
C SER A 181 13.20 -7.08 -6.62
N ARG A 182 13.57 -7.18 -7.90
CA ARG A 182 12.76 -6.74 -9.04
C ARG A 182 11.91 -7.90 -9.52
N ILE A 183 10.61 -7.72 -9.70
CA ILE A 183 9.77 -8.74 -10.35
C ILE A 183 10.22 -8.87 -11.83
N ASN A 184 10.31 -10.10 -12.33
CA ASN A 184 10.70 -10.33 -13.71
C ASN A 184 9.58 -9.89 -14.67
N ASP A 185 9.94 -9.41 -15.87
CA ASP A 185 8.98 -8.83 -16.82
C ASP A 185 7.99 -9.85 -17.41
N ASP A 186 8.32 -11.14 -17.30
CA ASP A 186 7.44 -12.26 -17.65
C ASP A 186 6.44 -12.61 -16.54
N GLY A 187 6.52 -11.96 -15.38
CA GLY A 187 5.68 -12.23 -14.20
C GLY A 187 6.09 -13.48 -13.42
N HIS A 188 7.18 -14.16 -13.80
CA HIS A 188 7.65 -15.37 -13.16
C HIS A 188 8.83 -15.09 -12.23
N GLY A 189 8.56 -15.01 -10.93
CA GLY A 189 9.57 -14.78 -9.91
C GLY A 189 10.16 -13.37 -9.96
N TRP A 190 11.43 -13.27 -9.55
CA TRP A 190 12.13 -12.00 -9.36
C TRP A 190 13.64 -12.17 -9.49
N THR A 191 14.34 -11.05 -9.57
CA THR A 191 15.79 -10.95 -9.50
C THR A 191 16.19 -10.09 -8.29
N ASP A 192 17.06 -10.61 -7.42
CA ASP A 192 17.57 -9.85 -6.28
C ASP A 192 18.50 -8.73 -6.75
N ILE A 193 18.21 -7.51 -6.33
CA ILE A 193 18.97 -6.32 -6.71
C ILE A 193 20.06 -6.03 -5.68
N GLY A 194 19.76 -6.23 -4.40
CA GLY A 194 20.72 -5.98 -3.36
C GLY A 194 20.14 -6.06 -1.96
N SER A 195 21.03 -5.81 -1.00
CA SER A 195 20.67 -5.71 0.40
C SER A 195 21.43 -4.57 1.07
N TRP A 196 20.79 -3.92 2.03
CA TRP A 196 21.34 -2.76 2.73
C TRP A 196 21.13 -2.90 4.22
N LYS A 197 22.05 -2.31 4.99
CA LYS A 197 21.91 -2.22 6.44
C LYS A 197 20.72 -1.31 6.77
N TRP A 198 19.84 -1.81 7.61
CA TRP A 198 18.70 -1.11 8.19
C TRP A 198 18.80 -1.16 9.71
N GLN A 199 17.90 -0.49 10.43
CA GLN A 199 17.80 -0.63 11.88
C GLN A 199 16.83 -1.75 12.28
N SER A 200 16.81 -2.09 13.57
CA SER A 200 15.85 -3.01 14.18
C SER A 200 14.56 -2.29 14.62
N ASN A 201 13.59 -3.09 15.09
CA ASN A 201 12.36 -2.68 15.79
C ASN A 201 11.34 -1.92 14.94
N TYR A 202 11.27 -2.17 13.63
CA TYR A 202 10.20 -1.64 12.80
C TYR A 202 8.88 -2.40 13.01
N ILE A 203 7.77 -1.67 13.00
CA ILE A 203 6.42 -2.21 13.09
C ILE A 203 6.01 -2.67 11.69
N GLY A 204 5.94 -3.99 11.46
CA GLY A 204 5.74 -4.55 10.12
C GLY A 204 4.44 -4.15 9.44
N THR A 205 3.38 -3.86 10.19
CA THR A 205 2.11 -3.35 9.65
C THR A 205 2.15 -1.86 9.30
N ALA A 206 3.24 -1.16 9.60
CA ALA A 206 3.44 0.26 9.38
C ALA A 206 4.69 0.50 8.52
N ILE A 207 4.83 -0.29 7.46
CA ILE A 207 5.84 -0.13 6.41
C ILE A 207 5.08 0.06 5.10
N THR A 208 5.40 1.11 4.36
CA THR A 208 4.77 1.43 3.08
C THR A 208 5.76 2.11 2.15
N SER A 209 5.37 2.24 0.88
CA SER A 209 6.08 3.07 -0.09
C SER A 209 5.21 4.24 -0.50
N TYR A 210 5.84 5.31 -0.96
CA TYR A 210 5.15 6.46 -1.55
C TYR A 210 6.04 7.13 -2.59
N GLU A 211 5.41 7.83 -3.53
CA GLU A 211 6.12 8.66 -4.49
C GLU A 211 6.04 10.13 -4.09
N LEU A 212 7.16 10.83 -4.17
CA LEU A 212 7.24 12.28 -3.98
C LEU A 212 8.17 12.88 -5.02
N ASN A 213 7.64 13.76 -5.88
CA ASN A 213 8.39 14.43 -6.94
C ASN A 213 9.11 13.45 -7.89
N GLY A 214 8.41 12.40 -8.33
CA GLY A 214 8.97 11.39 -9.25
C GLY A 214 10.01 10.47 -8.63
N LYS A 215 10.13 10.45 -7.30
CA LYS A 215 11.04 9.57 -6.56
C LYS A 215 10.26 8.67 -5.63
N THR A 216 10.62 7.40 -5.61
CA THR A 216 10.03 6.42 -4.70
C THR A 216 10.77 6.40 -3.37
N TYR A 217 10.01 6.44 -2.29
CA TYR A 217 10.49 6.39 -0.92
C TYR A 217 9.86 5.21 -0.19
N ILE A 218 10.61 4.63 0.75
CA ILE A 218 10.07 3.68 1.72
C ILE A 218 9.93 4.41 3.05
N TRP A 219 8.74 4.34 3.64
CA TRP A 219 8.47 4.80 5.00
C TRP A 219 8.27 3.59 5.91
N ALA A 220 8.82 3.67 7.12
CA ALA A 220 8.68 2.61 8.12
C ALA A 220 8.58 3.22 9.51
N LEU A 221 7.51 2.87 10.24
CA LEU A 221 7.37 3.22 11.64
C LEU A 221 8.24 2.28 12.49
N LYS A 222 9.01 2.88 13.38
CA LYS A 222 9.82 2.15 14.34
C LYS A 222 9.18 2.22 15.71
N ASP A 223 9.08 1.07 16.36
CA ASP A 223 8.78 1.01 17.78
C ASP A 223 10.02 1.45 18.54
N ASN A 224 9.91 2.60 19.20
CA ASN A 224 10.91 3.07 20.12
C ASN A 224 10.35 2.83 21.52
N ASP A 225 10.57 1.64 22.06
CA ASP A 225 10.58 1.44 23.51
C ASP A 225 11.71 2.30 24.10
N ARG A 226 11.45 3.59 24.23
CA ARG A 226 12.06 4.49 25.21
C ARG A 226 10.94 4.85 26.18
N ALA A 227 10.67 3.92 27.09
CA ALA A 227 10.19 4.32 28.40
C ALA A 227 11.26 5.24 28.99
N TYR A 228 10.93 6.53 29.12
CA TYR A 228 11.60 7.44 30.05
C TYR A 228 10.86 7.38 31.38
#